data_AF-A0A2S6T0N3-F1
#
_entry.id   AF-A0A2S6T0N3-F1
#
_cell.length_a   1.000
_cell.length_b   1.000
_cell.length_c   1.000
_cell.angle_alpha   90.00
_cell.angle_beta   90.00
_cell.angle_gamma   90.00
#
_symmetry.space_group_name_H-M   'P 1'
#
loop_
_entity.id
_entity.type
_entity.pdbx_description
1 polymer ?
#
loop_
_entity_poly.entity_id
_entity_poly.type
_entity_poly.pdbx_seq_one_letter_code
_entity_poly.pdbx_strand_id
1 'polypeptide(L)'
;MMKPPFIWGVVIGAVVLLIVIFWTGWVMTSTTAEDKGKDMVKEALLENLVPICVEQYLQDPNKVERFAELKEKSSYQRDDYVEEIGWANMPGSESSVRGVADKCAKQIIELEG
;
A
#
# COMPACT_ATOMS: atom_id res chain seq x y z
N MET A 1 -27.21 44.84 18.23
CA MET A 1 -26.02 45.73 18.19
C MET A 1 -24.99 45.17 19.17
N MET A 2 -24.04 44.37 18.68
CA MET A 2 -22.99 43.79 19.54
C MET A 2 -22.05 44.90 20.01
N LYS A 3 -21.81 44.96 21.32
CA LYS A 3 -20.91 45.96 21.93
C LYS A 3 -19.45 45.69 21.49
N PRO A 4 -18.65 46.73 21.18
CA PRO A 4 -17.26 46.59 20.73
C PRO A 4 -16.35 45.65 21.57
N PRO A 5 -16.42 45.60 22.92
CA PRO A 5 -15.60 44.68 23.70
C PRO A 5 -15.89 43.19 23.45
N PHE A 6 -17.07 42.85 22.92
CA PHE A 6 -17.43 41.46 22.65
C PHE A 6 -16.69 40.90 21.43
N ILE A 7 -16.41 41.74 20.43
CA ILE A 7 -15.69 41.35 19.22
C ILE A 7 -14.24 40.96 19.56
N TRP A 8 -13.59 41.72 20.44
CA TRP A 8 -12.22 41.44 20.86
C TRP A 8 -12.11 40.12 21.64
N GLY A 9 -13.11 39.83 22.48
CA GLY A 9 -13.19 38.56 23.22
C GLY A 9 -13.29 37.34 22.29
N VAL A 10 -14.07 37.45 21.21
CA VAL A 10 -14.22 36.37 20.20
C VAL A 10 -12.90 36.13 19.47
N VAL A 11 -12.17 37.18 19.10
CA VAL A 11 -10.87 37.05 18.42
C VAL A 11 -9.86 36.33 19.31
N ILE A 12 -9.75 36.73 20.59
CA ILE A 12 -8.81 36.10 21.53
C ILE A 12 -9.22 34.64 21.79
N GLY A 13 -10.52 34.37 21.97
CA GLY A 13 -11.03 33.01 22.16
C GLY A 13 -10.74 32.09 20.98
N ALA A 14 -10.88 32.59 19.74
CA ALA A 14 -10.56 31.84 18.54
C ALA A 14 -9.06 31.48 18.46
N VAL A 15 -8.17 32.42 18.79
CA VAL A 15 -6.72 32.17 18.77
C VAL A 15 -6.32 31.12 19.80
N VAL A 16 -6.85 31.20 21.02
CA VAL A 16 -6.58 30.21 22.08
C VAL A 16 -7.10 28.83 21.70
N LEU A 17 -8.31 28.75 21.12
CA LEU A 17 -8.86 27.48 20.64
C LEU A 17 -8.00 26.84 19.55
N LEU A 18 -7.51 27.64 18.59
CA LEU A 18 -6.59 27.13 17.57
C LEU A 18 -5.32 26.56 18.22
N ILE A 19 -4.70 27.29 19.15
CA ILE A 19 -3.49 26.83 19.83
C ILE A 19 -3.73 25.49 20.52
N VAL A 20 -4.83 25.34 21.28
CA VAL A 20 -5.15 24.09 22.00
C VAL A 20 -5.43 22.93 21.04
N ILE A 21 -6.16 23.17 19.96
CA ILE A 21 -6.47 22.16 18.94
C ILE A 21 -5.19 21.67 18.25
N PHE A 22 -4.27 22.58 17.91
CA PHE A 22 -3.00 22.23 17.30
C PHE A 22 -2.04 21.53 18.27
N TRP A 23 -2.02 21.92 19.55
CA TRP A 23 -1.15 21.30 20.56
C TRP A 23 -1.59 19.89 20.96
N THR A 24 -2.90 19.64 21.01
CA THR A 24 -3.45 18.35 21.44
C THR A 24 -3.46 17.30 20.32
N GLY A 25 -3.14 17.69 19.07
CA GLY A 25 -3.10 16.79 17.91
C GLY A 25 -4.46 16.19 17.50
N TRP A 26 -5.54 16.54 18.21
CA TRP A 26 -6.84 15.88 18.08
C TRP A 26 -7.45 15.97 16.67
N VAL A 27 -7.21 17.08 15.97
CA VAL A 27 -7.75 17.33 14.63
C VAL A 27 -6.79 16.90 13.51
N MET A 28 -5.49 16.69 13.80
CA MET A 28 -4.52 16.24 12.79
C MET A 28 -4.52 14.71 12.63
N THR A 29 -4.83 13.96 13.69
CA THR A 29 -4.83 12.49 13.67
C THR A 29 -6.02 11.88 12.93
N SER A 30 -7.12 12.62 12.78
CA SER A 30 -8.40 12.05 12.32
C SER A 30 -8.65 12.15 10.80
N THR A 31 -7.78 12.80 10.03
CA THR A 31 -7.96 12.89 8.57
C THR A 31 -6.66 12.59 7.80
N THR A 32 -6.57 11.35 7.31
CA THR A 32 -6.01 11.06 5.97
C THR A 32 -4.47 11.09 5.80
N ALA A 33 -3.68 11.62 6.73
CA ALA A 33 -2.23 11.65 6.60
C ALA A 33 -1.58 10.25 6.68
N GLU A 34 -2.03 9.41 7.63
CA GLU A 34 -1.49 8.06 7.78
C GLU A 34 -1.94 7.10 6.66
N ASP A 35 -3.21 7.19 6.24
CA ASP A 35 -3.73 6.32 5.17
C ASP A 35 -3.09 6.65 3.82
N LYS A 36 -2.91 7.94 3.50
CA LYS A 36 -2.18 8.34 2.29
C LYS A 36 -0.72 7.93 2.33
N GLY A 37 -0.07 8.01 3.50
CA GLY A 37 1.30 7.51 3.67
C GLY A 37 1.40 6.01 3.38
N LYS A 38 0.47 5.21 3.90
CA LYS A 38 0.45 3.75 3.67
C LYS A 38 0.18 3.38 2.21
N ASP A 39 -0.72 4.09 1.55
CA ASP A 39 -1.06 3.79 0.16
C ASP A 39 0.06 4.21 -0.81
N MET A 40 0.69 5.37 -0.57
CA MET A 40 1.89 5.79 -1.34
C MET A 40 3.05 4.79 -1.19
N VAL A 41 3.28 4.28 0.03
CA VAL A 41 4.34 3.29 0.27
C VAL A 41 4.00 1.97 -0.41
N LYS A 42 2.74 1.53 -0.39
CA LYS A 42 2.32 0.31 -1.11
C LYS A 42 2.51 0.44 -2.61
N GLU A 43 2.11 1.56 -3.22
CA GLU A 43 2.28 1.75 -4.66
C GLU A 43 3.76 1.75 -5.06
N ALA A 44 4.59 2.50 -4.35
CA ALA A 44 6.03 2.51 -4.59
C ALA A 44 6.68 1.13 -4.38
N LEU A 45 6.22 0.36 -3.39
CA LEU A 45 6.65 -1.02 -3.20
C LEU A 45 6.25 -1.88 -4.40
N LEU A 46 4.99 -1.83 -4.82
CA LEU A 46 4.51 -2.66 -5.93
C LEU A 46 5.25 -2.36 -7.24
N GLU A 47 5.55 -1.09 -7.53
CA GLU A 47 6.31 -0.70 -8.73
C GLU A 47 7.75 -1.25 -8.74
N ASN A 48 8.37 -1.44 -7.58
CA ASN A 48 9.76 -1.91 -7.48
C ASN A 48 9.86 -3.43 -7.24
N LEU A 49 8.92 -4.01 -6.49
CA LEU A 49 8.94 -5.43 -6.11
C LEU A 49 8.35 -6.34 -7.18
N VAL A 50 7.34 -5.88 -7.92
CA VAL A 50 6.72 -6.70 -8.98
C VAL A 50 7.73 -7.06 -10.08
N PRO A 51 8.58 -6.15 -10.58
CA PRO A 51 9.64 -6.50 -11.53
C PRO A 51 10.59 -7.58 -10.99
N ILE A 52 10.96 -7.53 -9.71
CA ILE A 52 11.82 -8.54 -9.07
C ILE A 52 11.11 -9.90 -9.05
N CYS A 53 9.82 -9.92 -8.74
CA CYS A 53 9.03 -11.15 -8.77
C CYS A 53 8.96 -11.77 -10.17
N VAL A 54 8.79 -10.95 -11.21
CA VAL A 54 8.83 -11.41 -12.60
C VAL A 54 10.21 -11.95 -12.98
N GLU A 55 11.29 -11.31 -12.53
CA GLU A 55 12.64 -11.84 -12.75
C GLU A 55 12.86 -13.20 -12.06
N GLN A 56 12.35 -13.37 -10.83
CA GLN A 56 12.39 -14.65 -10.13
C GLN A 56 11.62 -15.74 -10.90
N TYR A 57 10.45 -15.40 -11.44
CA TYR A 57 9.70 -16.29 -12.33
C TYR A 57 10.50 -16.68 -13.58
N LEU A 58 11.16 -15.72 -14.23
CA LEU A 58 11.95 -15.98 -15.45
C LEU A 58 13.18 -16.86 -15.19
N GLN A 59 13.73 -16.80 -13.98
CA GLN A 59 14.83 -17.64 -13.51
C GLN A 59 14.37 -19.03 -13.04
N ASP A 60 13.06 -19.26 -12.87
CA ASP A 60 12.53 -20.56 -12.46
C ASP A 60 12.77 -21.60 -13.57
N PRO A 61 13.48 -22.72 -13.28
CA PRO A 61 13.73 -23.77 -14.27
C PRO A 61 12.43 -24.47 -14.73
N ASN A 62 11.38 -24.44 -13.91
CA ASN A 62 10.08 -25.07 -14.18
C ASN A 62 9.01 -24.05 -14.60
N LYS A 63 9.41 -22.84 -15.03
CA LYS A 63 8.48 -21.74 -15.35
C LYS A 63 7.31 -22.14 -16.27
N VAL A 64 7.54 -23.01 -17.25
CA VAL A 64 6.50 -23.44 -18.21
C VAL A 64 5.40 -24.26 -17.53
N GLU A 65 5.78 -25.19 -16.65
CA GLU A 65 4.84 -26.01 -15.87
C GLU A 65 4.12 -25.14 -14.83
N ARG A 66 4.89 -24.30 -14.11
CA ARG A 66 4.35 -23.39 -13.10
C ARG A 66 3.41 -22.34 -13.67
N PHE A 67 3.66 -21.88 -14.90
CA PHE A 67 2.77 -20.97 -15.60
C PHE A 67 1.46 -21.63 -15.99
N ALA A 68 1.51 -22.88 -16.49
CA ALA A 68 0.31 -23.63 -16.81
C ALA A 68 -0.57 -23.82 -15.55
N GLU A 69 0.04 -24.21 -14.43
CA GLU A 69 -0.62 -24.30 -13.13
C GLU A 69 -1.21 -22.95 -12.69
N LEU A 70 -0.44 -21.86 -12.76
CA LEU A 70 -0.88 -20.50 -12.41
C LEU A 70 -2.11 -20.08 -13.21
N LYS A 71 -2.15 -20.43 -14.50
CA LYS A 71 -3.26 -20.10 -15.40
C LYS A 71 -4.54 -20.85 -15.05
N GLU A 72 -4.42 -22.10 -14.60
CA GLU A 72 -5.54 -22.92 -14.13
C GLU A 72 -6.10 -22.44 -12.78
N LYS A 73 -5.29 -21.80 -11.93
CA LYS A 73 -5.76 -21.22 -10.67
C LYS A 73 -6.72 -20.05 -10.91
N SER A 74 -7.72 -19.94 -10.03
CA SER A 74 -8.61 -18.77 -9.98
C SER A 74 -7.87 -17.53 -9.48
N SER A 75 -8.39 -16.32 -9.75
CA SER A 75 -7.73 -15.06 -9.40
C SER A 75 -7.35 -14.95 -7.92
N TYR A 76 -8.20 -15.47 -7.02
CA TYR A 76 -8.00 -15.44 -5.56
C TYR A 76 -7.08 -16.56 -5.03
N GLN A 77 -6.60 -17.45 -5.89
CA GLN A 77 -5.67 -18.52 -5.53
C GLN A 77 -4.29 -18.30 -6.16
N ARG A 78 -4.17 -17.31 -7.04
CA ARG A 78 -2.93 -17.01 -7.76
C ARG A 78 -1.93 -16.30 -6.86
N ASP A 79 -2.40 -15.43 -5.99
CA ASP A 79 -1.57 -14.79 -4.96
C ASP A 79 -0.98 -15.84 -4.02
N ASP A 80 -1.80 -16.71 -3.44
CA ASP A 80 -1.33 -17.80 -2.56
C ASP A 80 -0.29 -18.68 -3.28
N TYR A 81 -0.58 -19.07 -4.53
CA TYR A 81 0.33 -19.91 -5.32
C TYR A 81 1.68 -19.24 -5.60
N VAL A 82 1.68 -17.94 -5.93
CA VAL A 82 2.90 -17.16 -6.16
C VAL A 82 3.70 -16.95 -4.88
N GLU A 83 3.03 -16.86 -3.72
CA GLU A 83 3.68 -16.83 -2.40
C GLU A 83 4.27 -18.19 -2.02
N GLU A 84 3.54 -19.29 -2.26
CA GLU A 84 3.99 -20.66 -1.95
C GLU A 84 5.24 -21.05 -2.74
N ILE A 85 5.32 -20.66 -4.02
CA ILE A 85 6.52 -20.87 -4.84
C ILE A 85 7.64 -19.92 -4.43
N GLY A 86 7.28 -18.75 -3.90
CA GLY A 86 8.21 -17.77 -3.38
C GLY A 86 8.66 -16.73 -4.38
N TRP A 87 8.04 -16.62 -5.57
CA TRP A 87 8.38 -15.55 -6.52
C TRP A 87 8.10 -14.16 -5.93
N ALA A 88 7.09 -14.02 -5.06
CA ALA A 88 6.78 -12.77 -4.38
C ALA A 88 7.64 -12.50 -3.13
N ASN A 89 8.47 -13.45 -2.71
CA ASN A 89 9.39 -13.25 -1.58
C ASN A 89 10.58 -12.43 -2.05
N MET A 90 10.92 -11.40 -1.27
CA MET A 90 12.08 -10.58 -1.60
C MET A 90 13.38 -11.35 -1.34
N PRO A 91 14.44 -11.12 -2.11
CA PRO A 91 15.74 -11.74 -1.84
C PRO A 91 16.19 -11.49 -0.39
N GLY A 92 16.32 -12.56 0.40
CA GLY A 92 16.66 -12.48 1.83
C GLY A 92 15.47 -12.31 2.79
N SER A 93 14.24 -12.32 2.28
CA SER A 93 13.00 -12.38 3.07
C SER A 93 12.31 -13.72 2.84
N GLU A 94 11.73 -14.28 3.90
CA GLU A 94 10.90 -15.48 3.82
C GLU A 94 9.41 -15.16 3.58
N SER A 95 9.03 -13.88 3.60
CA SER A 95 7.66 -13.43 3.37
C SER A 95 7.55 -12.37 2.29
N SER A 96 6.39 -12.39 1.61
CA SER A 96 6.00 -11.43 0.60
C SER A 96 5.48 -10.13 1.24
N VAL A 97 5.56 -9.04 0.49
CA VAL A 97 4.80 -7.83 0.84
C VAL A 97 3.37 -7.99 0.31
N ARG A 98 2.39 -7.67 1.16
CA ARG A 98 0.96 -7.78 0.83
C ARG A 98 0.63 -7.10 -0.50
N GLY A 99 0.05 -7.85 -1.42
CA GLY A 99 -0.38 -7.40 -2.75
C GLY A 99 0.69 -7.50 -3.85
N VAL A 100 1.95 -7.82 -3.52
CA VAL A 100 2.98 -8.10 -4.53
C VAL A 100 2.65 -9.38 -5.29
N ALA A 101 2.22 -10.43 -4.59
CA ALA A 101 1.90 -11.72 -5.20
C ALA A 101 0.75 -11.62 -6.21
N ASP A 102 -0.34 -10.95 -5.86
CA ASP A 102 -1.48 -10.70 -6.76
C ASP A 102 -1.05 -9.93 -8.02
N LYS A 103 -0.36 -8.80 -7.85
CA LYS A 103 0.12 -8.00 -9.00
C LYS A 103 1.14 -8.76 -9.84
N CYS A 104 2.02 -9.53 -9.22
CA CYS A 104 2.99 -10.35 -9.92
C CYS A 104 2.33 -11.45 -10.74
N ALA A 105 1.38 -12.19 -10.16
CA ALA A 105 0.61 -13.20 -10.89
C ALA A 105 -0.07 -12.60 -12.12
N LYS A 106 -0.68 -11.42 -11.97
CA LYS A 106 -1.30 -10.70 -13.08
C LYS A 106 -0.28 -10.33 -14.16
N GLN A 107 0.87 -9.79 -13.76
CA GLN A 107 1.93 -9.41 -14.71
C GLN A 107 2.50 -10.61 -15.45
N ILE A 108 2.73 -11.75 -14.78
CA ILE A 108 3.20 -12.99 -15.41
C ILE A 108 2.19 -13.47 -16.46
N ILE A 109 0.89 -13.43 -16.14
CA ILE A 109 -0.18 -13.81 -17.07
C ILE A 109 -0.27 -12.87 -18.27
N GLU A 110 -0.04 -11.57 -18.07
CA GLU A 110 0.01 -10.60 -19.17
C GLU A 110 1.27 -10.70 -20.03
N LEU A 111 2.38 -11.22 -19.49
CA LEU A 111 3.63 -11.40 -20.23
C LEU A 111 3.65 -12.68 -21.09
N GLU A 112 3.02 -13.75 -20.62
CA GLU A 112 3.01 -15.07 -21.30
C GLU A 112 1.67 -15.44 -21.96
N GLY A 113 0.61 -14.67 -21.69
CA GLY A 113 -0.72 -14.83 -22.29
C GLY A 113 -0.88 -14.09 -23.61
#